data_AF-A0A0R1UTN3-F1
#
_entry.id   AF-A0A0R1UTN3-F1
#
_cell.length_a   1.000
_cell.length_b   1.000
_cell.length_c   1.000
_cell.angle_alpha   90.00
_cell.angle_beta   90.00
_cell.angle_gamma   90.00
#
_symmetry.space_group_name_H-M   'P 1'
#
loop_
_entity.id
_entity.type
_entity.pdbx_description
1 polymer ?
#
loop_
_entity_poly.entity_id
_entity_poly.type
_entity_poly.pdbx_seq_one_letter_code
_entity_poly.pdbx_strand_id
1 'polypeptide(L)' 'MQILTEEIQQELRATRGELNLTRFQLSKELGLSLPTTGKIINSSAPMVVSNTVFNKVIEWIKTKEAK' A
#
# COMPACT_ATOMS: atom_id res chain seq x y z
N MET A 1 15.06 -5.51 -4.51
CA MET A 1 13.86 -4.86 -5.07
C MET A 1 12.80 -5.91 -5.25
N GLN A 2 11.53 -5.55 -5.11
CA GLN A 2 10.38 -6.45 -5.23
C GLN A 2 9.29 -5.77 -6.06
N ILE A 3 8.35 -6.56 -6.57
CA ILE A 3 7.26 -6.07 -7.43
C ILE A 3 5.99 -6.00 -6.59
N LEU A 4 5.38 -4.82 -6.49
CA LEU A 4 3.97 -4.71 -6.11
C LEU A 4 3.13 -5.04 -7.34
N THR A 5 2.49 -6.21 -7.33
CA THR A 5 1.58 -6.63 -8.40
C THR A 5 0.30 -5.81 -8.36
N GLU A 6 -0.48 -5.89 -9.44
CA GLU A 6 -1.80 -5.26 -9.47
C GLU A 6 -2.73 -5.80 -8.38
N GLU A 7 -2.65 -7.10 -8.05
CA GLU A 7 -3.47 -7.69 -6.99
C GLU A 7 -3.16 -7.06 -5.62
N ILE A 8 -1.88 -6.96 -5.26
CA ILE A 8 -1.45 -6.33 -4.00
C ILE A 8 -1.91 -4.85 -3.95
N GLN A 9 -1.84 -4.14 -5.08
CA GLN A 9 -2.31 -2.77 -5.16
C GLN A 9 -3.84 -2.65 -5.06
N GLN A 10 -4.59 -3.61 -5.60
CA GLN A 10 -6.04 -3.68 -5.47
C GLN A 10 -6.45 -3.96 -4.03
N GLU A 11 -5.80 -4.93 -3.38
CA GLU A 11 -6.00 -5.29 -1.97
C GLU A 11 -5.71 -4.08 -1.06
N LEU A 12 -4.56 -3.42 -1.24
CA LEU A 12 -4.23 -2.17 -0.54
C LEU A 12 -5.34 -1.11 -0.69
N ARG A 13 -5.91 -0.97 -1.90
CA ARG A 13 -6.99 -0.01 -2.17
C ARG A 13 -8.31 -0.41 -1.51
N ALA A 14 -8.65 -1.71 -1.51
CA ALA A 14 -9.84 -2.26 -0.89
C ALA A 14 -9.78 -2.07 0.63
N THR A 15 -8.72 -2.55 1.29
CA THR A 15 -8.51 -2.40 2.74
C THR A 15 -8.48 -0.93 3.16
N ARG A 16 -7.85 -0.05 2.36
CA ARG A 16 -7.90 1.41 2.61
C ARG A 16 -9.33 1.95 2.56
N GLY A 17 -10.12 1.48 1.60
CA GLY A 17 -11.53 1.87 1.43
C GLY A 17 -12.39 1.42 2.60
N GLU A 18 -12.26 0.17 3.02
CA GLU A 18 -12.97 -0.40 4.17
C GLU A 18 -12.69 0.37 5.46
N LEU A 19 -11.43 0.77 5.67
CA LEU A 19 -11.02 1.58 6.82
C LEU A 19 -11.31 3.08 6.66
N ASN A 20 -11.91 3.52 5.56
CA ASN A 20 -12.19 4.92 5.23
C ASN A 20 -10.96 5.86 5.37
N LEU A 21 -9.77 5.35 5.01
CA LEU A 21 -8.53 6.09 5.17
C LEU A 21 -8.30 7.06 4.00
N THR A 22 -7.99 8.31 4.34
CA THR A 22 -7.40 9.26 3.39
C THR A 22 -6.00 8.79 2.97
N ARG A 23 -5.54 9.27 1.80
CA ARG A 23 -4.17 8.98 1.33
C ARG A 23 -3.09 9.42 2.34
N PHE A 24 -3.34 10.52 3.05
CA PHE A 24 -2.44 11.01 4.09
C PHE A 24 -2.40 10.09 5.30
N GLN A 25 -3.55 9.66 5.81
CA GLN A 25 -3.60 8.68 6.91
C GLN A 25 -2.94 7.37 6.52
N LEU A 26 -3.20 6.86 5.32
CA LEU A 26 -2.52 5.65 4.84
C LEU A 26 -1.01 5.82 4.74
N SER A 27 -0.51 6.98 4.31
CA SER A 27 0.94 7.24 4.27
C SER A 27 1.57 7.20 5.67
N LYS A 28 0.85 7.68 6.69
CA LYS A 28 1.28 7.59 8.10
C LYS A 28 1.28 6.15 8.60
N GLU A 29 0.22 5.40 8.31
CA GLU A 29 0.10 3.99 8.70
C GLU A 29 1.19 3.10 8.07
N LEU A 30 1.49 3.32 6.79
CA LEU A 30 2.57 2.60 6.09
C LEU A 30 3.97 3.12 6.49
N GLY A 31 4.06 4.27 7.15
CA GLY A 31 5.33 4.96 7.39
C GLY A 31 6.08 5.26 6.09
N LEU A 32 5.35 5.67 5.05
CA LEU A 32 5.87 6.04 3.73
C LEU A 32 5.56 7.51 3.44
N SER A 33 6.32 8.12 2.51
CA SER A 33 6.01 9.49 2.09
C SER A 33 4.68 9.54 1.33
N LEU A 34 4.00 10.68 1.39
CA LEU A 34 2.76 10.91 0.65
C LEU A 34 2.93 10.72 -0.87
N PRO A 35 4.02 11.20 -1.50
CA PRO A 35 4.28 10.94 -2.92
C PRO A 35 4.42 9.45 -3.25
N THR A 36 5.18 8.70 -2.45
CA THR A 36 5.37 7.25 -2.67
C THR A 36 4.05 6.50 -2.52
N THR A 37 3.29 6.80 -1.47
CA THR A 37 1.97 6.21 -1.22
C THR A 37 1.00 6.54 -2.37
N GLY A 38 1.02 7.78 -2.84
CA GLY A 38 0.21 8.19 -4.00
C GLY A 38 0.58 7.46 -5.29
N LYS A 39 1.87 7.27 -5.56
CA LYS A 39 2.31 6.48 -6.72
C LYS A 39 1.82 5.04 -6.66
N ILE A 40 1.95 4.38 -5.50
CA ILE A 40 1.51 2.99 -5.31
C ILE A 40 0.00 2.84 -5.55
N ILE A 41 -0.81 3.72 -4.94
CA ILE A 41 -2.28 3.62 -4.99
C ILE A 41 -2.84 3.97 -6.37
N ASN A 42 -2.29 5.01 -6.99
CA ASN A 42 -2.81 5.52 -8.27
C ASN A 42 -2.25 4.76 -9.48
N SER A 43 -1.25 3.89 -9.28
CA SER A 43 -0.76 3.04 -10.36
C SER A 43 -1.83 2.02 -10.73
N SER A 44 -2.03 1.85 -12.03
CA SER A 44 -2.79 0.74 -12.60
C SER A 44 -1.87 -0.39 -13.08
N ALA A 45 -0.55 -0.20 -13.02
CA ALA A 45 0.44 -1.18 -13.46
C ALA A 45 1.29 -1.69 -12.27
N PRO A 46 1.85 -2.91 -12.37
CA PRO A 46 2.81 -3.42 -11.41
C PRO A 46 4.00 -2.47 -11.31
N MET A 47 4.55 -2.32 -10.11
CA MET A 47 5.70 -1.45 -9.90
C MET A 47 6.81 -2.10 -9.10
N VAL A 48 8.04 -1.86 -9.56
CA VAL A 48 9.24 -2.25 -8.83
C VAL A 48 9.47 -1.24 -7.70
N VAL A 49 9.56 -1.73 -6.48
CA VAL A 49 9.82 -0.94 -5.28
C VAL A 49 11.00 -1.51 -4.48
N SER A 50 11.49 -0.75 -3.52
CA SER A 50 12.47 -1.26 -2.57
C SER A 50 11.85 -2.35 -1.68
N ASN A 51 12.67 -3.26 -1.15
CA ASN A 51 12.19 -4.31 -0.24
C ASN A 51 11.51 -3.71 0.99
N THR A 52 12.02 -2.57 1.50
CA THR A 52 11.43 -1.86 2.63
C THR A 52 10.01 -1.38 2.33
N VAL A 53 9.77 -0.81 1.15
CA VAL A 53 8.42 -0.37 0.74
C VAL A 53 7.49 -1.57 0.57
N PHE A 54 7.98 -2.63 -0.09
CA PHE A 54 7.22 -3.86 -0.28
C PHE A 54 6.77 -4.47 1.05
N ASN A 55 7.71 -4.68 1.98
CA ASN A 55 7.42 -5.29 3.28
C ASN A 55 6.41 -4.44 4.07
N LYS A 56 6.57 -3.10 4.09
CA LYS A 56 5.63 -2.21 4.77
C LYS A 56 4.20 -2.33 4.24
N VAL A 57 4.03 -2.45 2.92
CA VAL A 57 2.71 -2.62 2.31
C VAL A 57 2.12 -3.99 2.68
N ILE A 58 2.88 -5.07 2.50
CA ILE A 58 2.39 -6.43 2.77
C ILE A 58 2.08 -6.65 4.25
N GLU A 59 2.96 -6.20 5.15
CA GLU A 59 2.74 -6.30 6.60
C GLU A 59 1.49 -5.51 7.02
N TRP A 60 1.29 -4.32 6.46
CA TRP A 60 0.12 -3.52 6.76
C TRP A 60 -1.17 -4.21 6.32
N ILE A 61 -1.24 -4.70 5.08
CA ILE A 61 -2.42 -5.44 4.57
C ILE A 61 -2.74 -6.62 5.49
N LYS A 62 -1.76 -7.51 5.73
CA LYS A 62 -1.93 -8.68 6.61
C LYS A 62 -2.39 -8.31 8.01
N THR A 63 -1.90 -7.20 8.56
CA THR A 63 -2.28 -6.75 9.91
C THR A 63 -3.73 -6.26 9.97
N LYS A 64 -4.27 -5.72 8.86
CA LYS A 64 -5.64 -5.22 8.82
C LYS A 64 -6.66 -6.30 8.48
N GLU A 65 -6.28 -7.29 7.67
CA GLU A 65 -7.15 -8.44 7.35
C GLU A 65 -7.29 -9.45 8.50
N ALA A 66 -6.32 -9.50 9.41
CA ALA A 66 -6.37 -10.36 10.59
C ALA A 66 -7.29 -9.84 11.72
N LYS A 67 -8.03 -8.74 11.49
CA LYS A 67 -8.94 -8.11 12.45
C LYS A 67 -10.37 -8.15 11.96
#